data_AF-A0A4S4ST01-F1
#
_entry.id   AF-A0A4S4ST01-F1
#
_cell.length_a   1.000
_cell.length_b   1.000
_cell.length_c   1.000
_cell.angle_alpha   90.00
_cell.angle_beta   90.00
_cell.angle_gamma   90.00
#
_symmetry.space_group_name_H-M   'P 1'
#
loop_
_entity.id
_entity.type
_entity.pdbx_description
1 polymer ?
#
loop_
_entity_poly.entity_id
_entity_poly.type
_entity_poly.pdbx_seq_one_letter_code
_entity_poly.pdbx_strand_id
1 'polypeptide(L)'
;MSTESSSKITFTFNGKAPQNWRTALNSKKKGSWIDPQSSGSKVLQEILSNTGIDADSLSGNDVLIFSVPSQREILSELLGIYAVSDARVLLIAATQFCPNLSGVLVTTHQLLSDGSSVASEQKATRNLLFMTHNGICIQCDFSLNLDPSKLPGARFFACEADMEQAGIERWGENGGDAWRAVATIMHGEKILLNGSGQILKLDDRPEERINAVSN
;
A
#
# COMPACT_ATOMS: atom_id res chain seq x y z
N MET A 1 -35.37 -9.02 3.55
CA MET A 1 -34.57 -8.16 4.44
C MET A 1 -33.22 -7.94 3.77
N SER A 2 -32.76 -6.70 3.67
CA SER A 2 -31.48 -6.35 3.05
C SER A 2 -30.32 -6.82 3.93
N THR A 3 -29.39 -7.58 3.35
CA THR A 3 -28.11 -7.90 3.98
C THR A 3 -27.28 -6.62 4.08
N GLU A 4 -27.12 -6.09 5.29
CA GLU A 4 -26.18 -4.99 5.52
C GLU A 4 -24.76 -5.56 5.40
N SER A 5 -24.11 -5.26 4.28
CA SER A 5 -22.69 -5.50 4.07
C SER A 5 -21.96 -4.17 4.24
N SER A 6 -21.02 -4.13 5.17
CA SER A 6 -20.11 -3.01 5.34
C SER A 6 -18.70 -3.45 5.00
N SER A 7 -17.94 -2.57 4.37
CA SER A 7 -16.53 -2.81 4.10
C SER A 7 -15.70 -1.66 4.66
N LYS A 8 -14.63 -2.01 5.37
CA LYS A 8 -13.61 -1.09 5.83
C LYS A 8 -12.39 -1.28 4.95
N ILE A 9 -12.00 -0.22 4.25
CA ILE A 9 -10.84 -0.21 3.35
C ILE A 9 -9.75 0.61 4.03
N THR A 10 -8.58 0.01 4.23
CA THR A 10 -7.44 0.64 4.88
C THR A 10 -6.31 0.74 3.88
N PHE A 11 -5.88 1.95 3.57
CA PHE A 11 -4.71 2.25 2.75
C PHE A 11 -3.53 2.55 3.66
N THR A 12 -2.40 1.88 3.44
CA THR A 12 -1.15 2.10 4.16
C THR A 12 -0.16 2.79 3.23
N PHE A 13 0.47 3.86 3.69
CA PHE A 13 1.45 4.66 2.95
C PHE A 13 2.79 4.59 3.66
N ASN A 14 3.89 4.53 2.90
CA ASN A 14 5.22 4.73 3.42
C ASN A 14 5.46 6.22 3.59
N GLY A 15 5.59 6.67 4.84
CA GLY A 15 5.54 8.08 5.16
C GLY A 15 4.13 8.64 5.00
N LYS A 16 4.05 9.94 4.72
CA LYS A 16 2.81 10.71 4.78
C LYS A 16 1.87 10.38 3.62
N ALA A 17 0.60 10.07 3.92
CA ALA A 17 -0.44 9.99 2.89
C ALA A 17 -0.62 11.34 2.19
N PRO A 18 -0.94 11.37 0.88
CA PRO A 18 -1.14 12.61 0.13
C PRO A 18 -2.23 13.52 0.73
N GLN A 19 -2.01 14.84 0.70
CA GLN A 19 -2.89 15.80 1.37
C GLN A 19 -4.32 15.80 0.80
N ASN A 20 -4.48 15.60 -0.50
CA ASN A 20 -5.78 15.44 -1.16
C ASN A 20 -6.55 14.22 -0.63
N TRP A 21 -5.88 13.10 -0.37
CA TRP A 21 -6.50 11.90 0.20
C TRP A 21 -6.92 12.10 1.66
N ARG A 22 -6.08 12.75 2.48
CA ARG A 22 -6.45 13.15 3.85
C ARG A 22 -7.66 14.07 3.86
N THR A 23 -7.67 15.05 2.95
CA THR A 23 -8.74 16.04 2.85
C THR A 23 -10.04 15.38 2.41
N ALA A 24 -9.99 14.44 1.47
CA ALA A 24 -11.15 13.70 0.99
C ALA A 24 -11.84 12.87 2.09
N LEU A 25 -11.06 12.26 3.01
CA LEU A 25 -11.61 11.59 4.19
C LEU A 25 -12.34 12.54 5.13
N ASN A 26 -11.80 13.75 5.28
CA ASN A 26 -12.35 14.79 6.14
C ASN A 26 -13.47 15.58 5.47
N SER A 27 -13.57 15.55 4.14
CA SER A 27 -14.70 16.10 3.39
C SER A 27 -15.90 15.18 3.55
N LYS A 28 -16.44 15.10 4.77
CA LYS A 28 -17.82 14.74 4.98
C LYS A 28 -18.65 15.82 4.27
N LYS A 29 -18.93 15.67 2.97
CA LYS A 29 -20.11 16.30 2.35
C LYS A 29 -21.34 15.66 3.03
N LYS A 30 -21.58 16.05 4.28
CA LYS A 30 -22.88 15.94 4.92
C LYS A 30 -23.74 16.99 4.27
N GLY A 31 -24.87 16.56 3.72
CA GLY A 31 -25.80 17.41 2.99
C GLY A 31 -26.23 18.65 3.78
N SER A 32 -26.75 19.61 3.03
CA SER A 32 -27.64 20.67 3.53
C SER A 32 -28.59 20.11 4.58
N TRP A 33 -28.36 20.43 5.86
CA TRP A 33 -29.41 20.86 6.79
C TRP A 33 -28.79 21.63 7.95
N ILE A 34 -29.37 22.80 8.21
CA ILE A 34 -29.04 23.77 9.26
C ILE A 34 -29.76 23.39 10.57
N ASP A 35 -29.06 23.36 11.70
CA ASP A 35 -29.42 24.25 12.82
C ASP A 35 -28.20 24.56 13.71
N PRO A 36 -27.71 25.81 13.77
CA PRO A 36 -26.52 26.20 14.53
C PRO A 36 -26.84 26.78 15.93
N GLN A 37 -28.08 26.71 16.43
CA GLN A 37 -28.46 27.44 17.66
C GLN A 37 -28.80 26.60 18.91
N SER A 38 -28.18 25.44 19.13
CA SER A 38 -28.25 24.77 20.44
C SER A 38 -26.98 24.98 21.27
N SER A 39 -27.16 25.34 22.54
CA SER A 39 -26.11 25.57 23.54
C SER A 39 -25.24 24.34 23.82
N GLY A 40 -25.66 23.13 23.42
CA GLY A 40 -24.83 21.92 23.47
C GLY A 40 -23.67 21.91 22.46
N SER A 41 -23.75 22.71 21.39
CA SER A 41 -22.74 22.71 20.31
C SER A 41 -21.45 23.45 20.68
N LYS A 42 -21.50 24.45 21.58
CA LYS A 42 -20.30 25.15 22.06
C LYS A 42 -19.44 24.25 22.96
N VAL A 43 -20.07 23.47 23.83
CA VAL A 43 -19.38 22.53 24.72
C VAL A 43 -18.75 21.38 23.94
N LEU A 44 -19.43 20.86 22.90
CA LEU A 44 -18.86 19.87 21.99
C LEU A 44 -17.74 20.45 21.11
N GLN A 45 -17.83 21.71 20.68
CA GLN A 45 -16.73 22.39 19.98
C GLN A 45 -15.51 22.58 20.88
N GLU A 46 -15.69 22.99 22.13
CA GLU A 46 -14.60 23.13 23.11
C GLU A 46 -13.90 21.80 23.43
N ILE A 47 -14.68 20.70 23.52
CA ILE A 47 -14.14 19.35 23.72
C ILE A 47 -13.37 18.87 22.48
N LEU A 48 -13.88 19.12 21.27
CA LEU A 48 -13.22 18.73 20.02
C LEU A 48 -11.99 19.59 19.71
N SER A 49 -11.94 20.85 20.16
CA SER A 49 -10.74 21.70 20.04
C SER A 49 -9.64 21.37 21.06
N ASN A 50 -9.95 20.64 22.14
CA ASN A 50 -9.02 20.36 23.24
C ASN A 50 -8.56 18.90 23.36
N THR A 51 -9.03 17.97 22.52
CA THR A 51 -8.42 16.64 22.43
C THR A 51 -7.33 16.64 21.37
N GLY A 52 -6.11 16.91 21.83
CA GLY A 52 -4.91 17.08 21.02
C GLY A 52 -4.65 15.95 20.04
N ILE A 53 -4.37 16.34 18.79
CA ILE A 53 -3.57 15.52 17.89
C ILE A 53 -2.14 15.96 18.14
N ASP A 54 -1.38 15.12 18.82
CA ASP A 54 0.06 15.30 18.96
C ASP A 54 0.65 15.44 17.56
N ALA A 55 1.16 16.64 17.31
CA ALA A 55 2.03 16.92 16.19
C ALA A 55 3.40 16.38 16.57
N ASP A 56 3.65 15.10 16.31
CA ASP A 56 5.01 14.58 16.34
C ASP A 56 5.44 14.00 14.99
N SER A 57 6.64 14.42 14.66
CA SER A 57 7.31 14.34 13.38
C SER A 57 7.89 12.95 13.08
N LEU A 58 7.72 12.53 11.83
CA LEU A 58 8.75 11.94 10.96
C LEU A 58 9.52 10.70 11.47
N SER A 59 8.85 9.54 11.44
CA SER A 59 9.30 8.31 10.75
C SER A 59 8.27 7.20 10.98
N GLY A 60 7.42 6.90 10.00
CA GLY A 60 6.40 5.87 10.16
C GLY A 60 5.43 5.79 8.97
N ASN A 61 4.75 4.66 8.86
CA ASN A 61 3.69 4.45 7.87
C ASN A 61 2.45 5.27 8.27
N ASP A 62 1.85 5.96 7.32
CA ASP A 62 0.55 6.64 7.51
C ASP A 62 -0.58 5.75 7.03
N VAL A 63 -1.74 5.85 7.67
CA VAL A 63 -2.88 4.95 7.42
C VAL A 63 -4.15 5.75 7.24
N LEU A 64 -4.83 5.51 6.12
CA LEU A 64 -6.11 6.12 5.79
C LEU A 64 -7.21 5.06 5.68
N ILE A 65 -8.34 5.30 6.34
CA ILE A 65 -9.43 4.32 6.48
C ILE A 65 -10.71 4.87 5.87
N PHE A 66 -11.25 4.17 4.87
CA PHE A 66 -12.52 4.47 4.23
C PHE A 66 -13.59 3.44 4.62
N SER A 67 -14.81 3.92 4.86
CA SER A 67 -15.98 3.09 5.13
C SER A 67 -16.91 3.06 3.92
N VAL A 68 -17.11 1.88 3.35
CA VAL A 68 -18.03 1.61 2.24
C VAL A 68 -19.31 0.98 2.82
N PRO A 69 -20.51 1.45 2.43
CA PRO A 69 -20.80 2.31 1.28
C PRO A 69 -20.64 3.83 1.52
N SER A 70 -20.53 4.31 2.76
CA SER A 70 -20.63 5.74 3.11
C SER A 70 -19.68 6.69 2.38
N GLN A 71 -18.50 6.21 1.98
CA GLN A 71 -17.45 6.99 1.31
C GLN A 71 -17.12 6.43 -0.08
N ARG A 72 -18.01 5.61 -0.67
CA ARG A 72 -17.77 4.96 -1.97
C ARG A 72 -17.56 5.96 -3.09
N GLU A 73 -18.37 7.02 -3.13
CA GLU A 73 -18.27 8.06 -4.17
C GLU A 73 -16.95 8.83 -4.07
N ILE A 74 -16.58 9.26 -2.86
CA ILE A 74 -15.32 9.94 -2.58
C ILE A 74 -14.13 9.06 -2.98
N LEU A 75 -14.17 7.79 -2.59
CA LEU A 75 -13.10 6.84 -2.94
C LEU A 75 -13.05 6.60 -4.46
N SER A 76 -14.20 6.54 -5.13
CA SER A 76 -14.25 6.35 -6.58
C SER A 76 -13.66 7.56 -7.33
N GLU A 77 -13.94 8.77 -6.87
CA GLU A 77 -13.37 10.01 -7.41
C GLU A 77 -11.85 10.07 -7.23
N LEU A 78 -11.35 9.69 -6.04
CA LEU A 78 -9.90 9.64 -5.79
C LEU A 78 -9.16 8.64 -6.67
N LEU A 79 -9.79 7.51 -6.99
CA LEU A 79 -9.18 6.42 -7.75
C LEU A 79 -9.39 6.53 -9.26
N GLY A 80 -10.30 7.40 -9.71
CA GLY A 80 -10.72 7.47 -11.11
C GLY A 80 -11.41 6.19 -11.61
N ILE A 81 -11.86 5.31 -10.70
CA ILE A 81 -12.57 4.07 -10.98
C ILE A 81 -13.73 3.90 -10.01
N TYR A 82 -14.73 3.09 -10.37
CA TYR A 82 -15.78 2.72 -9.41
C TYR A 82 -15.18 1.86 -8.29
N ALA A 83 -15.23 2.32 -7.05
CA ALA A 83 -14.59 1.66 -5.93
C ALA A 83 -15.26 0.30 -5.61
N VAL A 84 -14.46 -0.77 -5.72
CA VAL A 84 -14.84 -2.15 -5.40
C VAL A 84 -14.20 -2.61 -4.09
N SER A 85 -14.76 -3.62 -3.43
CA SER A 85 -14.19 -4.23 -2.22
C SER A 85 -13.14 -5.31 -2.55
N ASP A 86 -12.21 -5.01 -3.46
CA ASP A 86 -11.09 -5.89 -3.84
C ASP A 86 -9.76 -5.17 -3.57
N ALA A 87 -8.96 -5.71 -2.65
CA ALA A 87 -7.74 -5.07 -2.20
C ALA A 87 -6.70 -4.88 -3.32
N ARG A 88 -6.60 -5.83 -4.26
CA ARG A 88 -5.61 -5.78 -5.35
C ARG A 88 -6.00 -4.73 -6.39
N VAL A 89 -7.28 -4.71 -6.79
CA VAL A 89 -7.78 -3.71 -7.74
C VAL A 89 -7.60 -2.30 -7.18
N LEU A 90 -7.96 -2.11 -5.90
CA LEU A 90 -7.78 -0.83 -5.21
C LEU A 90 -6.30 -0.42 -5.13
N LEU A 91 -5.40 -1.35 -4.83
CA LEU A 91 -3.96 -1.07 -4.79
C LEU A 91 -3.43 -0.66 -6.18
N ILE A 92 -3.80 -1.38 -7.24
CA ILE A 92 -3.36 -1.08 -8.62
C ILE A 92 -3.87 0.30 -9.04
N ALA A 93 -5.14 0.61 -8.80
CA ALA A 93 -5.70 1.92 -9.14
C ALA A 93 -5.02 3.04 -8.34
N ALA A 94 -4.83 2.85 -7.03
CA ALA A 94 -4.30 3.89 -6.15
C ALA A 94 -2.80 4.17 -6.36
N THR A 95 -2.00 3.15 -6.71
CA THR A 95 -0.55 3.30 -6.92
C THR A 95 -0.20 4.21 -8.10
N GLN A 96 -1.09 4.38 -9.07
CA GLN A 96 -0.91 5.34 -10.17
C GLN A 96 -0.89 6.80 -9.69
N PHE A 97 -1.60 7.10 -8.60
CA PHE A 97 -1.72 8.44 -8.04
C PHE A 97 -0.85 8.64 -6.80
N CYS A 98 -0.54 7.55 -6.10
CA CYS A 98 0.14 7.54 -4.82
C CYS A 98 1.35 6.60 -4.87
N PRO A 99 2.52 7.05 -5.36
CA PRO A 99 3.70 6.22 -5.47
C PRO A 99 4.30 5.83 -4.12
N ASN A 100 3.79 6.35 -3.00
CA ASN A 100 4.18 5.95 -1.66
C ASN A 100 3.16 5.01 -0.99
N LEU A 101 2.09 4.60 -1.68
CA LEU A 101 1.17 3.60 -1.16
C LEU A 101 1.85 2.23 -1.09
N SER A 102 1.81 1.59 0.09
CA SER A 102 2.44 0.31 0.37
C SER A 102 1.47 -0.85 0.45
N GLY A 103 0.20 -0.62 0.77
CA GLY A 103 -0.78 -1.70 0.84
C GLY A 103 -2.21 -1.24 0.99
N VAL A 104 -3.10 -2.19 0.73
CA VAL A 104 -4.55 -2.08 0.93
C VAL A 104 -5.04 -3.29 1.69
N LEU A 105 -5.84 -3.04 2.72
CA LEU A 105 -6.56 -4.06 3.47
C LEU A 105 -8.06 -3.79 3.34
N VAL A 106 -8.82 -4.79 2.91
CA VAL A 106 -10.27 -4.73 2.86
C VAL A 106 -10.82 -5.72 3.87
N THR A 107 -11.51 -5.22 4.88
CA THR A 107 -12.26 -6.02 5.84
C THR A 107 -13.74 -5.89 5.52
N THR A 108 -14.42 -7.00 5.26
CA THR A 108 -15.87 -7.00 5.03
C THR A 108 -16.58 -7.68 6.20
N HIS A 109 -17.69 -7.10 6.62
CA HIS A 109 -18.60 -7.69 7.59
C HIS A 109 -19.99 -7.79 6.95
N GLN A 110 -20.53 -9.00 6.95
CA GLN A 110 -21.85 -9.29 6.41
C GLN A 110 -22.70 -10.00 7.46
N LEU A 111 -23.87 -9.45 7.75
CA LEU A 111 -24.90 -10.14 8.52
C LEU A 111 -25.75 -11.00 7.57
N LEU A 112 -25.88 -12.28 7.90
CA LEU A 112 -26.69 -13.25 7.15
C LEU A 112 -28.14 -13.22 7.64
N SER A 113 -29.05 -13.76 6.81
CA SER A 113 -30.48 -13.74 7.08
C SER A 113 -30.90 -14.61 8.27
N ASP A 114 -30.06 -15.55 8.68
CA ASP A 114 -30.24 -16.40 9.87
C ASP A 114 -29.70 -15.76 11.16
N GLY A 115 -29.21 -14.51 11.08
CA GLY A 115 -28.62 -13.78 12.20
C GLY A 115 -27.15 -14.10 12.46
N SER A 116 -26.54 -15.01 11.71
CA SER A 116 -25.10 -15.25 11.76
C SER A 116 -24.33 -14.14 11.06
N SER A 117 -23.03 -14.01 11.33
CA SER A 117 -22.17 -12.98 10.73
C SER A 117 -20.92 -13.59 10.10
N VAL A 118 -20.53 -13.06 8.95
CA VAL A 118 -19.30 -13.43 8.23
C VAL A 118 -18.38 -12.23 8.19
N ALA A 119 -17.13 -12.44 8.60
CA ALA A 119 -16.05 -11.47 8.42
C ALA A 119 -15.05 -12.04 7.41
N SER A 120 -14.59 -11.20 6.49
CA SER A 120 -13.54 -11.56 5.53
C SER A 120 -12.48 -10.47 5.49
N GLU A 121 -11.24 -10.88 5.28
CA GLU A 121 -10.09 -9.99 5.15
C GLU A 121 -9.37 -10.28 3.83
N GLN A 122 -9.10 -9.24 3.06
CA GLN A 122 -8.29 -9.30 1.85
C GLN A 122 -7.16 -8.30 1.95
N LYS A 123 -5.92 -8.77 1.80
CA LYS A 123 -4.72 -7.94 1.84
C LYS A 123 -4.02 -7.92 0.49
N ALA A 124 -3.65 -6.73 0.04
CA ALA A 124 -2.77 -6.51 -1.08
C ALA A 124 -1.62 -5.59 -0.65
N THR A 125 -0.40 -5.91 -1.06
CA THR A 125 0.82 -5.15 -0.75
C THR A 125 1.55 -4.83 -2.03
N ARG A 126 2.14 -3.64 -2.10
CA ARG A 126 2.94 -3.23 -3.25
C ARG A 126 4.28 -3.95 -3.17
N ASN A 127 4.48 -4.91 -4.07
CA ASN A 127 5.79 -5.51 -4.31
C ASN A 127 6.22 -5.09 -5.71
N LEU A 128 7.50 -4.72 -5.86
CA LEU A 128 8.10 -4.51 -7.17
C LEU A 128 8.92 -5.75 -7.50
N LEU A 129 8.52 -6.44 -8.56
CA LEU A 129 9.15 -7.67 -9.04
C LEU A 129 9.85 -7.36 -10.36
N PHE A 130 11.16 -7.50 -10.40
CA PHE A 130 11.94 -7.21 -11.60
C PHE A 130 13.22 -8.03 -11.66
N MET A 131 13.68 -8.28 -12.88
CA MET A 131 14.99 -8.86 -13.16
C MET A 131 15.90 -7.74 -13.67
N THR A 132 17.07 -7.57 -13.05
CA THR A 132 18.08 -6.60 -13.52
C THR A 132 18.64 -7.00 -14.89
N HIS A 133 19.35 -6.09 -15.57
CA HIS A 133 20.01 -6.41 -16.83
C HIS A 133 21.03 -7.56 -16.71
N ASN A 134 21.67 -7.68 -15.54
CA ASN A 134 22.59 -8.78 -15.21
C ASN A 134 21.87 -10.10 -14.95
N GLY A 135 20.54 -10.11 -14.80
CA GLY A 135 19.76 -11.32 -14.60
C GLY A 135 19.41 -11.62 -13.14
N ILE A 136 19.60 -10.67 -12.22
CA ILE A 136 19.23 -10.86 -10.82
C ILE A 136 17.74 -10.59 -10.66
N CYS A 137 16.99 -11.60 -10.20
CA CYS A 137 15.57 -11.49 -9.88
C CYS A 137 15.40 -10.88 -8.49
N ILE A 138 14.73 -9.74 -8.43
CA ILE A 138 14.58 -8.92 -7.24
C ILE A 138 13.11 -8.80 -6.88
N GLN A 139 12.80 -9.27 -5.69
CA GLN A 139 11.58 -8.90 -4.99
C GLN A 139 11.88 -7.73 -4.06
N CYS A 140 11.47 -6.54 -4.46
CA CYS A 140 11.49 -5.38 -3.58
C CYS A 140 10.16 -5.31 -2.84
N ASP A 141 10.22 -5.42 -1.52
CA ASP A 141 9.03 -5.26 -0.70
C ASP A 141 8.61 -3.78 -0.61
N PHE A 142 7.46 -3.56 0.00
CA PHE A 142 6.91 -2.22 0.12
C PHE A 142 7.76 -1.30 1.01
N SER A 143 8.65 -1.80 1.88
CA SER A 143 9.41 -0.94 2.80
C SER A 143 10.41 -0.05 2.06
N LEU A 144 10.87 -0.50 0.88
CA LEU A 144 11.83 0.20 0.05
C LEU A 144 11.14 0.74 -1.21
N ASN A 145 11.07 2.07 -1.35
CA ASN A 145 10.52 2.71 -2.54
C ASN A 145 11.61 2.89 -3.60
N LEU A 146 11.65 2.00 -4.59
CA LEU A 146 12.52 2.13 -5.76
C LEU A 146 11.82 2.90 -6.88
N ASP A 147 12.59 3.70 -7.60
CA ASP A 147 12.16 4.37 -8.83
C ASP A 147 12.45 3.48 -10.04
N PRO A 148 11.41 2.93 -10.72
CA PRO A 148 11.60 2.08 -11.90
C PRO A 148 12.37 2.75 -13.03
N SER A 149 12.29 4.08 -13.15
CA SER A 149 13.01 4.83 -14.19
C SER A 149 14.53 4.82 -13.98
N LYS A 150 14.99 4.54 -12.76
CA LYS A 150 16.40 4.42 -12.39
C LYS A 150 16.92 2.97 -12.44
N LEU A 151 16.13 2.05 -12.99
CA LEU A 151 16.50 0.66 -13.19
C LEU A 151 16.68 0.34 -14.69
N PRO A 152 17.72 0.88 -15.36
CA PRO A 152 17.91 0.68 -16.79
C PRO A 152 18.14 -0.81 -17.13
N GLY A 153 17.45 -1.26 -18.18
CA GLY A 153 17.53 -2.64 -18.66
C GLY A 153 16.84 -3.67 -17.75
N ALA A 154 16.13 -3.22 -16.71
CA ALA A 154 15.32 -4.11 -15.88
C ALA A 154 14.05 -4.55 -16.61
N ARG A 155 13.72 -5.83 -16.48
CA ARG A 155 12.44 -6.41 -16.92
C ARG A 155 11.52 -6.56 -15.71
N PHE A 156 10.33 -5.97 -15.77
CA PHE A 156 9.36 -6.01 -14.67
C PHE A 156 8.33 -7.12 -14.86
N PHE A 157 7.82 -7.65 -13.74
CA PHE A 157 6.89 -8.78 -13.70
C PHE A 157 5.65 -8.45 -12.86
N ALA A 158 4.52 -9.03 -13.25
CA ALA A 158 3.26 -8.87 -12.51
C ALA A 158 3.16 -9.81 -11.30
N CYS A 159 3.84 -10.96 -11.34
CA CYS A 159 3.83 -11.93 -10.26
C CYS A 159 5.20 -12.62 -10.09
N GLU A 160 5.39 -13.22 -8.92
CA GLU A 160 6.66 -13.86 -8.53
C GLU A 160 6.96 -15.08 -9.39
N ALA A 161 5.93 -15.87 -9.73
CA ALA A 161 6.08 -17.06 -10.56
C ALA A 161 6.65 -16.75 -11.96
N ASP A 162 6.20 -15.66 -12.60
CA ASP A 162 6.71 -15.27 -13.92
C ASP A 162 8.17 -14.78 -13.85
N MET A 163 8.53 -14.08 -12.77
CA MET A 163 9.91 -13.62 -12.52
C MET A 163 10.83 -14.81 -12.25
N GLU A 164 10.38 -15.74 -11.42
CA GLU A 164 11.10 -16.96 -11.07
C GLU A 164 11.35 -17.81 -12.33
N GLN A 165 10.32 -18.01 -13.15
CA GLN A 165 10.45 -18.73 -14.42
C GLN A 165 11.49 -18.08 -15.35
N ALA A 166 11.49 -16.74 -15.48
CA ALA A 166 12.48 -16.02 -16.28
C ALA A 166 13.91 -16.16 -15.71
N GLY A 167 14.05 -16.23 -14.39
CA GLY A 167 15.32 -16.50 -13.73
C GLY A 167 15.84 -17.92 -14.00
N ILE A 168 14.97 -18.92 -13.89
CA ILE A 168 15.26 -20.33 -14.22
C ILE A 168 15.68 -20.46 -15.69
N GLU A 169 14.99 -19.78 -16.61
CA GLU A 169 15.36 -19.78 -18.04
C GLU A 169 16.76 -19.22 -18.29
N ARG A 170 17.21 -18.25 -17.48
CA ARG A 170 18.50 -17.59 -17.64
C ARG A 170 19.65 -18.34 -16.97
N TRP A 171 19.43 -18.86 -15.76
CA TRP A 171 20.49 -19.44 -14.92
C TRP A 171 20.42 -20.97 -14.80
N GLY A 172 19.30 -21.58 -15.23
CA GLY A 172 18.99 -22.98 -15.03
C GLY A 172 18.50 -23.30 -13.62
N GLU A 173 17.78 -24.41 -13.46
CA GLU A 173 17.26 -24.86 -12.16
C GLU A 173 18.38 -25.12 -11.12
N ASN A 174 19.59 -25.43 -11.60
CA ASN A 174 20.78 -25.67 -10.75
C ASN A 174 21.71 -24.45 -10.62
N GLY A 175 21.29 -23.26 -11.08
CA GLY A 175 22.11 -22.04 -11.16
C GLY A 175 22.48 -21.39 -9.81
N GLY A 176 22.30 -22.09 -8.68
CA GLY A 176 22.41 -21.55 -7.33
C GLY A 176 21.26 -20.62 -6.95
N ASP A 177 21.29 -20.08 -5.73
CA ASP A 177 20.26 -19.16 -5.21
C ASP A 177 20.69 -17.68 -5.24
N ALA A 178 21.92 -17.39 -5.65
CA ALA A 178 22.49 -16.03 -5.60
C ALA A 178 21.81 -15.05 -6.58
N TRP A 179 21.16 -15.55 -7.64
CA TRP A 179 20.38 -14.72 -8.58
C TRP A 179 18.99 -14.35 -8.07
N ARG A 180 18.52 -14.95 -6.97
CA ARG A 180 17.29 -14.55 -6.26
C ARG A 180 17.67 -13.56 -5.16
N ALA A 181 17.00 -12.42 -5.09
CA ALA A 181 17.26 -11.45 -4.03
C ALA A 181 16.01 -10.70 -3.56
N VAL A 182 16.02 -10.31 -2.30
CA VAL A 182 15.00 -9.48 -1.66
C VAL A 182 15.60 -8.14 -1.30
N ALA A 183 14.98 -7.05 -1.79
CA ALA A 183 15.35 -5.68 -1.42
C ALA A 183 14.35 -5.15 -0.38
N THR A 184 14.85 -4.70 0.76
CA THR A 184 14.05 -4.32 1.93
C THR A 184 14.78 -3.30 2.82
N ILE A 185 14.09 -2.77 3.84
CA ILE A 185 14.69 -2.04 4.95
C ILE A 185 14.74 -2.93 6.18
N MET A 186 15.95 -3.25 6.65
CA MET A 186 16.18 -4.04 7.86
C MET A 186 16.95 -3.22 8.88
N HIS A 187 16.43 -3.09 10.11
CA HIS A 187 17.01 -2.25 11.16
C HIS A 187 17.31 -0.80 10.74
N GLY A 188 16.47 -0.24 9.86
CA GLY A 188 16.63 1.12 9.33
C GLY A 188 17.60 1.23 8.15
N GLU A 189 18.27 0.16 7.76
CA GLU A 189 19.20 0.13 6.63
C GLU A 189 18.53 -0.48 5.39
N LYS A 190 18.71 0.16 4.23
CA LYS A 190 18.30 -0.40 2.94
C LYS A 190 19.27 -1.52 2.56
N ILE A 191 18.77 -2.73 2.40
CA ILE A 191 19.58 -3.91 2.12
C ILE A 191 19.03 -4.69 0.93
N LEU A 192 19.91 -5.48 0.32
CA LEU A 192 19.60 -6.54 -0.61
C LEU A 192 20.12 -7.85 -0.01
N LEU A 193 19.23 -8.81 0.21
CA LEU A 193 19.56 -10.15 0.70
C LEU A 193 19.41 -11.12 -0.46
N ASN A 194 20.50 -11.78 -0.89
CA ASN A 194 20.40 -12.81 -1.92
C ASN A 194 20.03 -14.18 -1.32
N GLY A 195 19.62 -15.13 -2.16
CA GLY A 195 19.20 -16.46 -1.73
C GLY A 195 20.34 -17.32 -1.17
N SER A 196 21.60 -16.91 -1.36
CA SER A 196 22.76 -17.53 -0.69
C SER A 196 23.00 -17.00 0.75
N GLY A 197 22.21 -16.03 1.20
CA GLY A 197 22.31 -15.44 2.54
C GLY A 197 23.26 -14.24 2.64
N GLN A 198 23.79 -13.73 1.52
CA GLN A 198 24.65 -12.55 1.52
C GLN A 198 23.80 -11.27 1.59
N ILE A 199 24.22 -10.34 2.45
CA ILE A 199 23.58 -9.03 2.64
C ILE A 199 24.46 -7.95 2.03
N LEU A 200 23.88 -7.16 1.13
CA LEU A 200 24.51 -5.98 0.54
C LEU A 200 23.77 -4.72 1.00
N LYS A 201 24.50 -3.73 1.51
CA LYS A 201 23.93 -2.40 1.80
C LYS A 201 23.74 -1.59 0.51
N LEU A 202 22.56 -0.98 0.40
CA LEU A 202 22.10 -0.24 -0.77
C LEU A 202 22.28 1.28 -0.66
N ASP A 203 22.58 1.79 0.54
CA ASP A 203 22.89 3.20 0.83
C ASP A 203 21.86 4.20 0.25
N ASP A 204 22.30 5.40 -0.12
CA ASP A 204 21.42 6.47 -0.61
C ASP A 204 20.93 6.27 -2.05
N ARG A 205 21.58 5.38 -2.81
CA ARG A 205 21.29 5.12 -4.23
C ARG A 205 20.99 3.64 -4.46
N PRO A 206 19.85 3.15 -3.95
CA PRO A 206 19.56 1.73 -3.96
C PRO A 206 19.44 1.15 -5.39
N GLU A 207 18.89 1.90 -6.35
CA GLU A 207 18.75 1.43 -7.73
C GLU A 207 20.10 1.25 -8.44
N GLU A 208 21.06 2.17 -8.23
CA GLU A 208 22.41 2.06 -8.80
C GLU A 208 23.13 0.83 -8.23
N ARG A 209 23.05 0.63 -6.91
CA ARG A 209 23.67 -0.50 -6.22
C ARG A 209 23.07 -1.83 -6.63
N ILE A 210 21.74 -1.89 -6.73
CA ILE A 210 21.00 -3.06 -7.24
C ILE A 210 21.45 -3.43 -8.65
N ASN A 211 21.55 -2.46 -9.56
CA ASN A 211 21.94 -2.72 -10.94
C ASN A 211 23.39 -3.17 -11.10
N ALA A 212 24.26 -2.82 -10.15
CA ALA A 212 25.65 -3.25 -10.17
C ALA A 212 25.84 -4.71 -9.73
N VAL A 213 24.82 -5.38 -9.18
CA VAL A 213 24.90 -6.77 -8.73
C VAL A 213 24.94 -7.71 -9.93
N SER A 214 25.85 -8.68 -9.87
CA SER A 214 25.96 -9.81 -10.79
C SER A 214 25.95 -11.12 -10.00
N ASN A 215 25.55 -12.21 -10.68
CA ASN A 215 25.56 -13.56 -10.12
C ASN A 215 27.00 -14.08 -10.02
#